data_AF-A0A017RS03-F1
#
_entry.id   AF-A0A017RS03-F1
#
_cell.length_a   1.000
_cell.length_b   1.000
_cell.length_c   1.000
_cell.angle_alpha   90.00
_cell.angle_beta   90.00
_cell.angle_gamma   90.00
#
_symmetry.space_group_name_H-M   'P 1'
#
loop_
_entity.id
_entity.type
_entity.pdbx_description
1 polymer ?
#
loop_
_entity_poly.entity_id
_entity_poly.type
_entity_poly.pdbx_seq_one_letter_code
_entity_poly.pdbx_strand_id
1 'polypeptide(L)'
;MIENKEEILRGYEDIIQTLTDTSKLDMESIKLQNELEIVTEMIRNCVEENAHKALNQTEYEEKYKALVEKYESIKKGLERINDKRFEQSAKKENILEFIKELKQREDLITDFDEELWLGTVDKVVMNVDGKISFVFKDGMEVEWDI
;
A
#
# COMPACT_ATOMS: atom_id res chain seq x y z
N MET A 1 -32.17 15.29 -3.58
CA MET A 1 -31.07 15.36 -2.59
C MET A 1 -30.74 13.94 -2.14
N ILE A 2 -29.53 13.46 -2.41
CA ILE A 2 -29.05 12.16 -1.89
C ILE A 2 -29.05 12.23 -0.36
N GLU A 3 -29.89 11.44 0.32
CA GLU A 3 -30.15 11.56 1.77
C GLU A 3 -28.89 11.33 2.63
N ASN A 4 -27.95 10.49 2.19
CA ASN A 4 -26.76 10.11 2.97
C ASN A 4 -25.44 10.68 2.40
N LYS A 5 -25.49 11.65 1.49
CA LYS A 5 -24.30 12.17 0.78
C LYS A 5 -23.22 12.67 1.74
N GLU A 6 -23.61 13.43 2.76
CA GLU A 6 -22.68 13.98 3.75
C GLU A 6 -22.03 12.89 4.62
N GLU A 7 -22.76 11.82 4.92
CA GLU A 7 -22.23 10.69 5.71
C GLU A 7 -21.21 9.90 4.91
N ILE A 8 -21.54 9.56 3.65
CA ILE A 8 -20.66 8.87 2.72
C ILE A 8 -19.37 9.68 2.51
N LEU A 9 -19.49 11.00 2.26
CA LEU A 9 -18.34 11.88 2.06
C LEU A 9 -17.40 11.90 3.27
N ARG A 10 -17.94 11.96 4.51
CA ARG A 10 -17.12 11.88 5.73
C ARG A 10 -16.41 10.54 5.88
N GLY A 11 -17.10 9.43 5.57
CA GLY A 11 -16.48 8.09 5.60
C GLY A 11 -15.27 8.00 4.66
N TYR A 12 -15.39 8.54 3.44
CA TYR A 12 -14.26 8.57 2.52
C TYR A 12 -13.12 9.52 2.94
N GLU A 13 -13.41 10.62 3.63
CA GLU A 13 -12.36 11.49 4.20
C GLU A 13 -11.52 10.73 5.24
N ASP A 14 -12.16 9.95 6.12
CA ASP A 14 -11.47 9.11 7.10
C ASP A 14 -10.61 8.01 6.44
N ILE A 15 -11.10 7.44 5.33
CA ILE A 15 -10.32 6.48 4.54
C ILE A 15 -9.14 7.12 3.85
N ILE A 16 -9.30 8.31 3.26
CA ILE A 16 -8.18 9.04 2.65
C ILE A 16 -7.13 9.32 3.72
N GLN A 17 -7.53 9.73 4.92
CA GLN A 17 -6.60 9.98 6.02
C GLN A 17 -5.84 8.71 6.39
N THR A 18 -6.52 7.57 6.44
CA THR A 18 -5.91 6.27 6.75
C THR A 18 -4.98 5.78 5.63
N LEU A 19 -5.36 5.95 4.36
CA LEU A 19 -4.56 5.55 3.20
C LEU A 19 -3.33 6.44 2.99
N THR A 20 -3.37 7.68 3.48
CA THR A 20 -2.27 8.64 3.34
C THR A 20 -1.26 8.59 4.47
N ASP A 21 -1.56 7.90 5.57
CA ASP A 21 -0.59 7.69 6.64
C ASP A 21 0.49 6.66 6.22
N THR A 22 1.54 7.16 5.59
CA THR A 22 2.72 6.37 5.20
C THR A 22 3.82 6.37 6.26
N SER A 23 3.59 6.95 7.44
CA SER A 23 4.64 7.20 8.45
C SER A 23 5.45 5.94 8.82
N LYS A 24 4.77 4.79 8.95
CA LYS A 24 5.42 3.49 9.22
C LYS A 24 6.31 3.02 8.06
N LEU A 25 5.81 3.15 6.83
CA LEU A 25 6.57 2.83 5.61
C LEU A 25 7.76 3.79 5.44
N ASP A 26 7.65 5.05 5.86
CA ASP A 26 8.73 6.03 5.86
C ASP A 26 9.83 5.66 6.84
N MET A 27 9.48 5.33 8.08
CA MET A 27 10.46 4.87 9.08
C MET A 27 11.17 3.58 8.63
N GLU A 28 10.44 2.61 8.09
CA GLU A 28 11.02 1.37 7.59
C GLU A 28 11.95 1.61 6.40
N SER A 29 11.56 2.48 5.46
CA SER A 29 12.41 2.86 4.32
C SER A 29 13.71 3.50 4.77
N ILE A 30 13.66 4.44 5.72
CA ILE A 30 14.86 5.10 6.26
C ILE A 30 15.79 4.07 6.91
N LYS A 31 15.23 3.15 7.69
CA LYS A 31 16.02 2.08 8.33
C LYS A 31 16.73 1.22 7.28
N LEU A 32 16.01 0.77 6.25
CA LEU A 32 16.58 -0.06 5.18
C LEU A 32 17.61 0.70 4.34
N GLN A 33 17.41 1.99 4.08
CA GLN A 33 18.40 2.84 3.41
C GLN A 33 19.71 2.92 4.20
N ASN A 34 19.63 3.17 5.51
CA ASN A 34 20.81 3.19 6.39
C ASN A 34 21.51 1.83 6.41
N GLU A 35 20.76 0.73 6.48
CA GLU A 35 21.35 -0.63 6.42
C GLU A 35 22.02 -0.90 5.06
N LEU A 36 21.44 -0.41 3.96
CA LEU A 36 22.00 -0.54 2.61
C LEU A 36 23.34 0.20 2.49
N GLU A 37 23.44 1.42 3.05
CA GLU A 37 24.68 2.18 3.08
C GLU A 37 25.78 1.43 3.84
N ILE A 38 25.46 0.89 5.03
CA ILE A 38 26.40 0.10 5.82
C ILE A 38 26.89 -1.12 5.04
N VAL A 39 25.99 -1.87 4.40
CA VAL A 39 26.37 -3.06 3.63
C VAL A 39 27.21 -2.70 2.40
N THR A 40 26.89 -1.59 1.73
CA THR A 40 27.67 -1.08 0.60
C THR A 40 29.11 -0.77 1.03
N GLU A 41 29.27 -0.12 2.18
CA GLU A 41 30.58 0.20 2.73
C GLU A 41 31.33 -1.07 3.18
N MET A 42 30.64 -2.07 3.73
CA MET A 42 31.26 -3.37 4.04
C MET A 42 31.75 -4.10 2.78
N ILE A 43 31.00 -4.04 1.69
CA ILE A 43 31.40 -4.61 0.39
C ILE A 43 32.66 -3.90 -0.12
N ARG A 44 32.67 -2.55 -0.10
CA ARG A 44 33.81 -1.74 -0.53
C ARG A 44 35.09 -2.12 0.25
N ASN A 45 34.99 -2.15 1.57
CA ASN A 45 36.12 -2.53 2.44
C ASN A 45 36.57 -3.97 2.18
N CYS A 46 35.66 -4.91 1.96
CA CYS A 46 36.00 -6.30 1.64
C CYS A 46 36.82 -6.41 0.35
N VAL A 47 36.44 -5.66 -0.69
CA VAL A 47 37.16 -5.61 -1.97
C VAL A 47 38.54 -4.96 -1.81
N GLU A 48 38.64 -3.85 -1.07
CA GLU A 48 39.90 -3.17 -0.79
C GLU A 48 40.87 -4.06 0.00
N GLU A 49 40.39 -4.79 1.01
CA GLU A 49 41.20 -5.73 1.79
C GLU A 49 41.81 -6.83 0.92
N ASN A 50 41.03 -7.41 0.00
CA ASN A 50 41.49 -8.44 -0.92
C ASN A 50 42.49 -7.91 -1.96
N ALA A 51 42.37 -6.63 -2.35
CA ALA A 51 43.30 -6.00 -3.28
C ALA A 51 44.67 -5.72 -2.63
N HIS A 52 44.70 -5.45 -1.32
CA HIS A 52 45.92 -5.07 -0.59
C HIS A 52 46.59 -6.20 0.18
N LYS A 53 45.88 -7.30 0.48
CA LYS A 53 46.39 -8.43 1.27
C LYS A 53 46.10 -9.74 0.55
N ALA A 54 47.04 -10.67 0.59
CA ALA A 54 46.77 -12.05 0.19
C ALA A 54 45.81 -12.69 1.20
N LEU A 55 44.53 -12.78 0.85
CA LEU A 55 43.50 -13.46 1.64
C LEU A 55 43.32 -14.92 1.18
N ASN A 56 42.76 -15.74 2.07
CA ASN A 56 42.22 -17.04 1.68
C ASN A 56 41.02 -16.79 0.74
N GLN A 57 41.13 -17.26 -0.50
CA GLN A 57 40.12 -17.01 -1.53
C GLN A 57 38.76 -17.59 -1.17
N THR A 58 38.71 -18.76 -0.52
CA THR A 58 37.44 -19.37 -0.09
C THR A 58 36.73 -18.51 0.96
N GLU A 59 37.47 -18.01 1.97
CA GLU A 59 36.90 -17.15 3.01
C GLU A 59 36.44 -15.80 2.45
N TYR A 60 37.20 -15.23 1.51
CA TYR A 60 36.82 -14.00 0.83
C TYR A 60 35.53 -14.17 0.03
N GLU A 61 35.44 -15.22 -0.78
CA GLU A 61 34.27 -15.50 -1.62
C GLU A 61 33.01 -15.72 -0.77
N GLU A 62 33.12 -16.47 0.34
CA GLU A 62 32.01 -16.68 1.28
C GLU A 62 31.54 -15.36 1.90
N LYS A 63 32.47 -14.54 2.41
CA LYS A 63 32.15 -13.23 3.02
C LYS A 63 31.53 -12.28 2.00
N TYR A 64 32.10 -12.19 0.81
CA TYR A 64 31.61 -11.31 -0.26
C TYR A 64 30.20 -11.73 -0.70
N LYS A 65 29.98 -13.03 -0.93
CA LYS A 65 28.66 -13.56 -1.32
C LYS A 65 27.60 -13.24 -0.26
N ALA A 66 27.90 -13.44 1.02
CA ALA A 66 26.96 -13.11 2.10
C ALA A 66 26.60 -11.62 2.13
N LEU A 67 27.56 -10.73 1.86
CA LEU A 67 27.31 -9.29 1.78
C LEU A 67 26.44 -8.91 0.58
N VAL A 68 26.69 -9.52 -0.59
CA VAL A 68 25.85 -9.32 -1.79
C VAL A 68 24.43 -9.83 -1.58
N GLU A 69 24.25 -11.00 -0.98
CA GLU A 69 22.92 -11.54 -0.65
C GLU A 69 22.16 -10.60 0.30
N LYS A 70 22.84 -10.05 1.30
CA LYS A 70 22.25 -9.07 2.23
C LYS A 70 21.87 -7.78 1.51
N TYR A 71 22.73 -7.27 0.62
CA TYR A 71 22.45 -6.09 -0.20
C TYR A 71 21.18 -6.28 -1.04
N GLU A 72 21.10 -7.38 -1.77
CA GLU A 72 19.94 -7.69 -2.63
C GLU A 72 18.65 -7.86 -1.80
N SER A 73 18.75 -8.45 -0.60
CA SER A 73 17.60 -8.58 0.29
C SER A 73 17.07 -7.22 0.75
N ILE A 74 17.96 -6.29 1.13
CA ILE A 74 17.56 -4.95 1.57
C ILE A 74 16.93 -4.18 0.40
N LYS A 75 17.53 -4.27 -0.79
CA LYS A 75 17.01 -3.63 -2.00
C LYS A 75 15.59 -4.11 -2.35
N LYS A 76 15.34 -5.42 -2.30
CA LYS A 76 13.97 -5.99 -2.46
C LYS A 76 12.99 -5.48 -1.41
N GLY A 77 13.45 -5.27 -0.18
CA GLY A 77 12.65 -4.66 0.87
C GLY A 77 12.20 -3.23 0.51
N LEU A 78 13.14 -2.41 0.04
CA LEU A 78 12.86 -1.05 -0.43
C LEU A 78 11.91 -1.02 -1.64
N GLU A 79 12.11 -1.91 -2.62
CA GLU A 79 11.20 -2.06 -3.77
C GLU A 79 9.78 -2.37 -3.32
N ARG A 80 9.61 -3.34 -2.41
CA ARG A 80 8.29 -3.68 -1.84
C ARG A 80 7.64 -2.50 -1.11
N ILE A 81 8.40 -1.67 -0.41
CA ILE A 81 7.86 -0.47 0.26
C ILE A 81 7.36 0.53 -0.79
N ASN A 82 8.11 0.74 -1.87
CA ASN A 82 7.70 1.62 -2.96
C ASN A 82 6.44 1.12 -3.66
N ASP A 83 6.34 -0.18 -3.92
CA ASP A 83 5.14 -0.79 -4.52
C ASP A 83 3.89 -0.55 -3.65
N LYS A 84 4.01 -0.75 -2.33
CA LYS A 84 2.92 -0.48 -1.39
C LYS A 84 2.48 0.99 -1.39
N ARG A 85 3.43 1.93 -1.45
CA ARG A 85 3.12 3.36 -1.54
C ARG A 85 2.41 3.71 -2.84
N PHE A 86 2.85 3.11 -3.95
CA PHE A 86 2.21 3.27 -5.25
C PHE A 86 0.77 2.76 -5.22
N GLU A 87 0.53 1.57 -4.68
CA GLU A 87 -0.83 1.02 -4.49
C GLU A 87 -1.71 1.92 -3.63
N GLN A 88 -1.20 2.45 -2.51
CA GLN A 88 -1.93 3.38 -1.65
C GLN A 88 -2.25 4.70 -2.38
N SER A 89 -1.30 5.24 -3.15
CA SER A 89 -1.50 6.46 -3.94
C SER A 89 -2.56 6.27 -5.02
N ALA A 90 -2.53 5.15 -5.74
CA ALA A 90 -3.53 4.83 -6.76
C ALA A 90 -4.93 4.69 -6.15
N LYS A 91 -5.05 4.01 -5.01
CA LYS A 91 -6.32 3.91 -4.26
C LYS A 91 -6.85 5.27 -3.83
N LYS A 92 -5.97 6.14 -3.32
CA LYS A 92 -6.32 7.51 -2.93
C LYS A 92 -6.83 8.32 -4.12
N GLU A 93 -6.15 8.25 -5.26
CA GLU A 93 -6.54 8.99 -6.47
C GLU A 93 -7.93 8.57 -6.96
N ASN A 94 -8.19 7.26 -7.02
CA ASN A 94 -9.51 6.73 -7.38
C ASN A 94 -10.62 7.22 -6.42
N ILE A 95 -10.34 7.27 -5.11
CA ILE A 95 -11.32 7.77 -4.13
C ILE A 95 -11.55 9.27 -4.30
N LEU A 96 -10.50 10.06 -4.56
CA LEU A 96 -10.64 11.50 -4.79
C LEU A 96 -11.45 11.82 -6.04
N GLU A 97 -11.26 11.04 -7.12
CA GLU A 97 -12.05 11.13 -8.34
C GLU A 97 -13.53 10.83 -8.06
N PHE A 98 -13.81 9.72 -7.37
CA PHE A 98 -15.16 9.37 -6.95
C PHE A 98 -15.83 10.46 -6.10
N ILE A 99 -15.14 11.00 -5.08
CA ILE A 99 -15.65 12.09 -4.24
C ILE A 99 -16.00 13.32 -5.10
N LYS A 100 -15.16 13.65 -6.08
CA LYS A 100 -15.38 14.80 -6.97
C LYS A 100 -16.65 14.60 -7.81
N GLU A 101 -16.84 13.43 -8.38
CA GLU A 101 -18.04 13.08 -9.14
C GLU A 101 -19.30 13.11 -8.26
N LEU A 102 -19.23 12.49 -7.08
CA LEU A 102 -20.35 12.46 -6.14
C LEU A 102 -20.72 13.88 -5.67
N LYS A 103 -19.74 14.76 -5.45
CA LYS A 103 -19.98 16.17 -5.09
C LYS A 103 -20.73 16.92 -6.18
N GLN A 104 -20.43 16.67 -7.46
CA GLN A 104 -21.06 17.34 -8.60
C GLN A 104 -22.51 16.90 -8.86
N ARG A 105 -22.93 15.73 -8.38
CA ARG A 105 -24.31 15.25 -8.53
C ARG A 105 -25.22 15.87 -7.46
N GLU A 106 -26.28 16.57 -7.87
CA GLU A 106 -27.30 17.16 -6.98
C GLU A 106 -28.59 16.30 -6.89
N ASP A 107 -28.83 15.49 -7.92
CA ASP A 107 -30.04 14.67 -8.05
C ASP A 107 -30.01 13.39 -7.21
N LEU A 108 -31.20 12.94 -6.81
CA LEU A 108 -31.37 11.60 -6.22
C LEU A 108 -31.03 10.56 -7.27
N ILE A 109 -30.28 9.54 -6.86
CA ILE A 109 -29.99 8.38 -7.72
C ILE A 109 -31.23 7.49 -7.66
N THR A 110 -32.09 7.63 -8.66
CA THR A 110 -33.35 6.90 -8.78
C THR A 110 -33.23 5.57 -9.52
N ASP A 111 -32.12 5.39 -10.24
CA ASP A 111 -31.84 4.24 -11.08
C ASP A 111 -30.44 3.70 -10.77
N PHE A 112 -30.22 2.42 -11.08
CA PHE A 112 -28.91 1.80 -10.91
C PHE A 112 -27.87 2.51 -11.77
N ASP A 113 -26.78 2.94 -11.13
CA ASP A 113 -25.63 3.55 -11.77
C ASP A 113 -24.41 2.66 -11.52
N GLU A 114 -23.87 2.07 -12.59
CA GLU A 114 -22.76 1.12 -12.52
C GLU A 114 -21.48 1.77 -11.99
N GLU A 115 -21.21 3.02 -12.36
CA GLU A 115 -20.03 3.77 -11.94
C GLU A 115 -20.11 4.09 -10.45
N LEU A 116 -21.29 4.52 -9.98
CA LEU A 116 -21.54 4.71 -8.56
C LEU A 116 -21.43 3.40 -7.78
N TRP A 117 -21.98 2.31 -8.31
CA TRP A 117 -21.92 0.99 -7.67
C TRP A 117 -20.47 0.54 -7.50
N LEU A 118 -19.66 0.62 -8.56
CA LEU A 118 -18.24 0.30 -8.53
C LEU A 118 -17.44 1.26 -7.63
N GLY A 119 -17.87 2.51 -7.48
CA GLY A 119 -17.27 3.49 -6.58
C GLY A 119 -17.57 3.25 -5.10
N THR A 120 -18.78 2.80 -4.78
CA THR A 120 -19.32 2.70 -3.42
C THR A 120 -19.19 1.32 -2.78
N VAL A 121 -19.41 0.23 -3.53
CA VAL A 121 -19.40 -1.13 -3.01
C VAL A 121 -18.00 -1.74 -3.13
N ASP A 122 -17.46 -2.25 -2.02
CA ASP A 122 -16.22 -3.03 -1.99
C ASP A 122 -16.49 -4.48 -2.39
N LYS A 123 -17.47 -5.10 -1.74
CA LYS A 123 -17.87 -6.50 -1.99
C LYS A 123 -19.28 -6.77 -1.49
N VAL A 124 -19.87 -7.83 -2.04
CA VAL A 124 -21.13 -8.41 -1.57
C VAL A 124 -20.85 -9.79 -1.00
N VAL A 125 -21.27 -10.03 0.24
CA VAL A 125 -21.06 -11.29 0.94
C VAL A 125 -22.41 -11.99 1.11
N MET A 126 -22.50 -13.24 0.66
CA MET A 126 -23.64 -14.10 0.95
C MET A 126 -23.37 -14.89 2.22
N ASN A 127 -24.16 -14.65 3.25
CA ASN A 127 -24.04 -15.31 4.53
C ASN A 127 -24.71 -16.69 4.52
N VAL A 128 -24.26 -17.56 5.42
CA VAL A 128 -24.72 -18.96 5.51
C VAL A 128 -26.21 -19.06 5.87
N ASP A 129 -26.75 -18.05 6.54
CA ASP A 129 -28.16 -17.91 6.89
C ASP A 129 -29.03 -17.37 5.75
N GLY A 130 -28.44 -17.10 4.58
CA GLY A 130 -29.14 -16.61 3.39
C GLY A 130 -29.23 -15.09 3.29
N LYS A 131 -28.67 -14.35 4.25
CA LYS A 131 -28.60 -12.89 4.21
C LYS A 131 -27.53 -12.39 3.24
N ILE A 132 -27.73 -11.19 2.71
CA ILE A 132 -26.74 -10.49 1.88
C ILE A 132 -26.16 -9.33 2.68
N SER A 133 -24.84 -9.30 2.87
CA SER A 133 -24.12 -8.14 3.39
C SER A 133 -23.50 -7.35 2.26
N PHE A 134 -23.83 -6.07 2.15
CA PHE A 134 -23.13 -5.11 1.30
C PHE A 134 -22.04 -4.44 2.12
N VAL A 135 -20.79 -4.66 1.72
CA VAL A 135 -19.63 -3.98 2.31
C VAL A 135 -19.25 -2.83 1.40
N PHE A 136 -19.37 -1.61 1.91
CA PHE A 136 -19.00 -0.40 1.21
C PHE A 136 -17.50 -0.13 1.35
N LYS A 137 -16.94 0.61 0.39
CA LYS A 137 -15.53 0.97 0.41
C LYS A 137 -15.15 1.86 1.59
N ASP A 138 -16.11 2.61 2.14
CA ASP A 138 -15.97 3.40 3.37
C ASP A 138 -15.93 2.55 4.67
N GLY A 139 -16.12 1.23 4.55
CA GLY A 139 -16.17 0.29 5.66
C GLY A 139 -17.56 0.12 6.27
N MET A 140 -18.59 0.84 5.79
CA MET A 140 -19.97 0.60 6.18
C MET A 140 -20.41 -0.80 5.73
N GLU A 141 -21.14 -1.50 6.59
CA GLU A 141 -21.76 -2.77 6.26
C GLU A 141 -23.27 -2.65 6.43
N VAL A 142 -24.01 -3.04 5.40
CA VAL A 142 -25.48 -3.04 5.40
C VAL A 142 -25.96 -4.46 5.11
N GLU A 143 -26.68 -5.06 6.06
CA GLU A 143 -27.39 -6.31 5.84
C GLU A 143 -28.71 -6.05 5.10
N TRP A 144 -28.97 -6.90 4.11
CA TRP A 144 -30.24 -6.97 3.40
C TRP A 144 -30.89 -8.33 3.66
N ASP A 145 -32.06 -8.30 4.29
CA ASP A 145 -32.94 -9.46 4.43
C ASP A 145 -33.82 -9.55 3.17
N ILE A 146 -33.77 -10.70 2.49
CA ILE A 146 -34.57 -11.00 1.28
C ILE A 146 -35.99 -11.41 1.67
#